data_AF-A0A0A9ZAA8-F1
#
_entry.id   AF-A0A0A9ZAA8-F1
#
_cell.length_a   1.000
_cell.length_b   1.000
_cell.length_c   1.000
_cell.angle_alpha   90.00
_cell.angle_beta   90.00
_cell.angle_gamma   90.00
#
_symmetry.space_group_name_H-M   'P 1'
#
loop_
_entity.id
_entity.type
_entity.pdbx_description
1 polymer ?
#
loop_
_entity_poly.entity_id
_entity_poly.type
_entity_poly.pdbx_seq_one_letter_code
_entity_poly.pdbx_strand_id
1 'polypeptide(L)'
;MENHREIFFLMIGNYVETIQYLHSVGNGSRLGIIYITFDDEAFGVGYNGDFNLLCGRGDNFLKKIIQKPEKIPELSGKGIWRIHIGDHRGLALGEHGILYGWGLPYHKIRSTYDVSSIQFPQIM
;
A
#
# COMPACT_ATOMS: atom_id res chain seq x y z
N MET A 1 -14.16 -17.87 -14.51
CA MET A 1 -14.09 -17.10 -13.25
C MET A 1 -12.86 -17.60 -12.51
N GLU A 2 -11.72 -16.94 -12.72
CA GLU A 2 -10.49 -17.27 -12.00
C GLU A 2 -10.74 -17.13 -10.51
N ASN A 3 -10.39 -18.18 -9.75
CA ASN A 3 -10.69 -18.27 -8.35
C ASN A 3 -9.88 -17.18 -7.63
N HIS A 4 -10.52 -16.29 -6.87
CA HIS A 4 -9.84 -15.21 -6.15
C HIS A 4 -8.67 -15.71 -5.27
N ARG A 5 -8.70 -16.98 -4.85
CA ARG A 5 -7.59 -17.66 -4.17
C ARG A 5 -6.34 -17.85 -5.04
N GLU A 6 -6.48 -18.18 -6.32
CA GLU A 6 -5.34 -18.37 -7.23
C GLU A 6 -4.65 -17.05 -7.54
N ILE A 7 -5.40 -15.97 -7.72
CA ILE A 7 -4.84 -14.63 -7.95
C ILE A 7 -4.02 -14.18 -6.73
N PHE A 8 -4.52 -14.42 -5.52
CA PHE A 8 -3.79 -14.11 -4.29
C PHE A 8 -2.47 -14.90 -4.20
N PHE A 9 -2.50 -16.20 -4.47
CA PHE A 9 -1.31 -17.04 -4.52
C PHE A 9 -0.32 -16.64 -5.62
N LEU A 10 -0.80 -16.18 -6.78
CA LEU A 10 0.08 -15.70 -7.86
C LEU A 10 0.75 -14.36 -7.52
N MET A 11 0.07 -13.48 -6.80
CA MET A 11 0.58 -12.13 -6.52
C MET A 11 1.60 -12.08 -5.38
N ILE A 12 1.50 -12.96 -4.39
CA ILE A 12 2.42 -13.00 -3.25
C ILE A 12 3.07 -14.36 -3.01
N GLY A 13 2.84 -15.36 -3.86
CA GLY A 13 3.22 -16.77 -3.60
C GLY A 13 4.67 -16.99 -3.18
N ASN A 14 5.61 -16.29 -3.83
CA ASN A 14 7.04 -16.38 -3.50
C ASN A 14 7.43 -15.61 -2.22
N TYR A 15 6.51 -14.83 -1.65
CA TYR A 15 6.72 -13.98 -0.48
C TYR A 15 5.92 -14.44 0.74
N VAL A 16 4.98 -15.38 0.61
CA VAL A 16 4.08 -15.76 1.72
C VAL A 16 4.84 -16.18 2.98
N GLU A 17 5.95 -16.90 2.82
CA GLU A 17 6.79 -17.36 3.93
C GLU A 17 7.55 -16.22 4.64
N THR A 18 7.69 -15.06 3.99
CA THR A 18 8.40 -13.91 4.56
C THR A 18 7.47 -12.91 5.23
N ILE A 19 6.15 -13.01 5.06
CA ILE A 19 5.18 -12.03 5.57
C ILE A 19 5.00 -12.17 7.08
N GLN A 20 5.28 -11.09 7.82
CA GLN A 20 5.01 -10.96 9.26
C GLN A 20 3.64 -10.33 9.52
N TYR A 21 3.26 -9.32 8.74
CA TYR A 21 2.03 -8.56 8.90
C TYR A 21 1.47 -8.15 7.54
N LEU A 22 0.15 -8.10 7.40
CA LEU A 22 -0.50 -7.59 6.19
C LEU A 22 -1.76 -6.79 6.50
N HIS A 23 -2.09 -5.88 5.61
CA HIS A 23 -3.32 -5.11 5.60
C HIS A 23 -3.93 -5.14 4.19
N SER A 24 -5.17 -5.59 4.07
CA SER A 24 -5.92 -5.53 2.83
C SER A 24 -6.70 -4.21 2.71
N VAL A 25 -6.82 -3.71 1.48
CA VAL A 25 -7.65 -2.57 1.12
C VAL A 25 -8.59 -2.96 -0.02
N GLY A 26 -9.80 -2.42 0.01
CA GLY A 26 -10.84 -2.71 -0.99
C GLY A 26 -11.45 -4.10 -0.86
N ASN A 27 -12.29 -4.47 -1.82
CA ASN A 27 -13.05 -5.72 -1.82
C ASN A 27 -13.18 -6.32 -3.23
N GLY A 28 -13.44 -7.63 -3.30
CA GLY A 28 -13.66 -8.35 -4.57
C GLY A 28 -12.53 -8.15 -5.58
N SER A 29 -12.86 -7.65 -6.77
CA SER A 29 -11.88 -7.36 -7.83
C SER A 29 -11.00 -6.14 -7.57
N ARG A 30 -11.24 -5.40 -6.48
CA ARG A 30 -10.47 -4.21 -6.06
C ARG A 30 -9.64 -4.49 -4.81
N LEU A 31 -9.20 -5.73 -4.63
CA LEU A 31 -8.32 -6.10 -3.53
C LEU A 31 -6.90 -5.58 -3.77
N GLY A 32 -6.41 -4.75 -2.86
CA GLY A 32 -5.02 -4.35 -2.72
C GLY A 32 -4.48 -4.77 -1.37
N ILE A 33 -3.16 -4.90 -1.24
CA ILE A 33 -2.51 -5.33 0.00
C ILE A 33 -1.24 -4.51 0.18
N ILE A 34 -1.02 -4.05 1.41
CA ILE A 34 0.33 -3.72 1.89
C ILE A 34 0.73 -4.78 2.91
N TYR A 35 1.93 -5.33 2.79
CA TYR A 35 2.47 -6.30 3.73
C TYR A 35 3.88 -5.91 4.18
N ILE A 36 4.24 -6.38 5.36
CA ILE A 36 5.55 -6.22 6.00
C ILE A 36 6.17 -7.61 6.16
N THR A 37 7.44 -7.75 5.79
CA THR A 37 8.19 -9.00 5.94
C THR A 37 8.86 -9.12 7.31
N PHE A 38 9.35 -10.31 7.66
CA PHE A 38 10.18 -10.52 8.86
C PHE A 38 11.49 -9.73 8.84
N ASP A 39 11.97 -9.32 7.66
CA ASP A 39 13.14 -8.45 7.49
C ASP A 39 12.78 -6.95 7.54
N ASP A 40 11.58 -6.61 8.02
CA ASP A 40 11.03 -5.25 8.11
C ASP A 40 10.95 -4.53 6.76
N GLU A 41 10.68 -5.27 5.68
CA GLU A 41 10.48 -4.70 4.36
C GLU A 41 8.98 -4.55 4.04
N ALA A 42 8.60 -3.36 3.57
CA ALA A 42 7.22 -3.06 3.20
C ALA A 42 7.00 -3.19 1.70
N PHE A 43 5.89 -3.80 1.28
CA PHE A 43 5.53 -3.97 -0.13
C PHE A 43 4.05 -3.71 -0.39
N GLY A 44 3.74 -3.12 -1.54
CA GLY A 44 2.39 -2.94 -2.05
C GLY A 44 2.11 -3.82 -3.27
N VAL A 45 0.93 -4.44 -3.34
CA VAL A 45 0.50 -5.26 -4.48
C VAL A 45 -1.03 -5.29 -4.65
N GLY A 46 -1.50 -5.37 -5.90
CA GLY A 46 -2.92 -5.40 -6.23
C GLY A 46 -3.53 -4.04 -6.52
N TYR A 47 -4.79 -3.82 -6.12
CA TYR A 47 -5.53 -2.61 -6.45
C TYR A 47 -4.99 -1.38 -5.71
N ASN A 48 -4.35 -0.48 -6.47
CA ASN A 48 -3.70 0.74 -6.00
C ASN A 48 -4.67 1.94 -5.89
N GLY A 49 -5.81 1.85 -6.56
CA GLY A 49 -6.81 2.91 -6.60
C GLY A 49 -6.37 4.17 -7.35
N ASP A 50 -7.13 5.24 -7.21
CA ASP A 50 -6.85 6.56 -7.80
C ASP A 50 -5.80 7.37 -7.03
N PHE A 51 -5.54 6.98 -5.78
CA PHE A 51 -4.77 7.79 -4.82
C PHE A 51 -3.41 7.17 -4.49
N ASN A 52 -2.91 6.28 -5.36
CA ASN A 52 -1.65 5.57 -5.18
C ASN A 52 -1.53 4.90 -3.80
N LEU A 53 -2.61 4.27 -3.32
CA LEU A 53 -2.73 3.82 -1.93
C LEU A 53 -1.75 2.70 -1.58
N LEU A 54 -1.25 1.97 -2.57
CA LEU A 54 -0.23 0.93 -2.44
C LEU A 54 1.18 1.45 -2.76
N CYS A 55 1.35 2.77 -2.89
CA CYS A 55 2.63 3.44 -3.04
C CYS A 55 3.43 3.04 -4.30
N GLY A 56 2.75 2.74 -5.42
CA GLY A 56 3.41 2.43 -6.69
C GLY A 56 4.31 3.56 -7.20
N ARG A 57 5.42 3.22 -7.86
CA ARG A 57 6.44 4.18 -8.36
C ARG A 57 6.74 3.95 -9.83
N GLY A 58 7.42 4.93 -10.45
CA GLY A 58 7.77 4.85 -11.88
C GLY A 58 6.54 4.53 -12.73
N ASP A 59 6.61 3.45 -13.50
CA ASP A 59 5.50 2.97 -14.36
C ASP A 59 4.27 2.48 -13.58
N ASN A 60 4.40 2.21 -12.28
CA ASN A 60 3.29 1.85 -11.41
C ASN A 60 2.69 3.05 -10.67
N PHE A 61 3.28 4.25 -10.77
CA PHE A 61 2.71 5.46 -10.17
C PHE A 61 1.33 5.73 -10.75
N LEU A 62 0.30 5.77 -9.90
CA LEU A 62 -1.12 5.94 -10.27
C LEU A 62 -1.70 4.84 -11.18
N LYS A 63 -0.94 3.77 -11.44
CA LYS A 63 -1.47 2.60 -12.13
C LYS A 63 -2.50 1.92 -11.23
N LYS A 64 -3.68 1.62 -11.77
CA LYS A 64 -4.80 1.05 -11.02
C LYS A 64 -4.47 -0.26 -10.32
N ILE A 65 -3.61 -1.09 -10.93
CA ILE A 65 -3.19 -2.38 -10.39
C ILE A 65 -1.67 -2.51 -10.47
N ILE A 66 -1.06 -2.82 -9.33
CA ILE A 66 0.34 -3.23 -9.20
C ILE A 66 0.37 -4.76 -9.29
N GLN A 67 0.95 -5.28 -10.37
CA GLN A 67 0.89 -6.72 -10.68
C GLN A 67 1.91 -7.57 -9.91
N LYS A 68 3.03 -6.97 -9.52
CA LYS A 68 4.10 -7.62 -8.76
C LYS A 68 4.38 -6.80 -7.51
N PRO A 69 4.65 -7.44 -6.35
CA PRO A 69 4.96 -6.68 -5.16
C PRO A 69 6.06 -5.65 -5.39
N GLU A 70 5.74 -4.41 -5.03
CA GLU A 70 6.62 -3.27 -5.20
C GLU A 70 7.02 -2.76 -3.82
N LYS A 71 8.33 -2.64 -3.58
CA LYS A 71 8.86 -2.20 -2.29
C LYS A 71 8.44 -0.76 -2.00
N ILE A 72 8.16 -0.47 -0.74
CA ILE A 72 7.81 0.86 -0.21
C ILE A 72 8.98 1.30 0.68
N PRO A 73 9.97 2.04 0.16
CA PRO A 73 11.19 2.36 0.89
C PRO A 73 10.94 3.20 2.15
N GLU A 74 9.94 4.07 2.14
CA GLU A 74 9.64 4.98 3.26
C GLU A 74 9.06 4.26 4.47
N LEU A 75 8.50 3.07 4.27
CA LEU A 75 7.97 2.22 5.35
C LEU A 75 8.91 1.05 5.71
N SER A 76 9.89 0.73 4.85
CA SER A 76 10.84 -0.35 5.12
C SER A 76 11.89 0.08 6.16
N GLY A 77 12.22 -0.80 7.10
CA GLY A 77 13.18 -0.52 8.17
C GLY A 77 12.66 0.47 9.21
N LYS A 78 11.33 0.61 9.35
CA LYS A 78 10.66 1.57 10.26
C LYS A 78 9.91 0.90 11.41
N GLY A 79 9.98 -0.43 11.55
CA GLY A 79 9.26 -1.18 12.57
C GLY A 79 7.75 -0.98 12.48
N ILE A 80 7.19 -1.05 11.26
CA ILE A 80 5.76 -0.84 11.04
C ILE A 80 4.97 -2.01 11.64
N TRP A 81 4.09 -1.72 12.58
CA TRP A 81 3.30 -2.76 13.27
C TRP A 81 1.78 -2.60 13.09
N ARG A 82 1.32 -1.47 12.54
CA ARG A 82 -0.08 -1.26 12.11
C ARG A 82 -0.11 -0.45 10.83
N ILE A 83 -1.01 -0.84 9.93
CA ILE A 83 -1.37 -0.08 8.74
C ILE A 83 -2.90 0.08 8.73
N HIS A 84 -3.36 1.23 8.27
CA HIS A 84 -4.76 1.49 7.97
C HIS A 84 -4.88 2.25 6.65
N ILE A 85 -5.64 1.73 5.70
CA ILE A 85 -5.87 2.39 4.41
C ILE A 85 -7.36 2.75 4.31
N GLY A 86 -7.65 4.04 4.19
CA GLY A 86 -8.98 4.56 3.89
C GLY A 86 -9.19 4.79 2.40
N ASP A 87 -10.25 5.52 2.05
CA ASP A 87 -10.67 5.72 0.65
C ASP A 87 -9.65 6.45 -0.24
N HIS A 88 -8.81 7.29 0.36
CA HIS A 88 -7.90 8.20 -0.37
C HIS A 88 -6.59 8.47 0.35
N ARG A 89 -6.37 7.84 1.51
CA ARG A 89 -5.21 8.03 2.37
C ARG A 89 -4.85 6.73 3.06
N GLY A 90 -3.56 6.56 3.34
CA GLY A 90 -3.09 5.51 4.23
C GLY A 90 -2.31 6.09 5.41
N LEU A 91 -2.31 5.32 6.50
CA LEU A 91 -1.58 5.57 7.72
C LEU A 91 -0.80 4.31 8.10
N ALA A 92 0.41 4.49 8.62
CA ALA A 92 1.19 3.43 9.21
C ALA A 92 1.80 3.89 10.53
N LEU A 93 1.75 3.04 11.55
CA LEU A 93 2.35 3.29 12.84
C LEU A 93 3.63 2.46 12.96
N GLY A 94 4.76 3.16 13.07
CA GLY A 94 6.09 2.60 13.18
C GLY A 94 6.60 2.53 14.61
N GLU A 95 7.91 2.29 14.70
CA GLU A 95 8.64 2.27 15.95
C GLU A 95 8.51 3.61 16.68
N HIS A 96 8.59 3.59 18.02
CA HIS A 96 8.51 4.78 18.88
C HIS A 96 7.23 5.62 18.71
N GLY A 97 6.17 5.05 18.11
CA GLY A 97 4.91 5.76 17.87
C GLY A 97 4.97 6.74 16.70
N ILE A 98 5.98 6.65 15.83
CA ILE A 98 6.07 7.51 14.63
C ILE A 98 4.93 7.16 13.68
N LEU A 99 4.14 8.17 13.30
CA LEU A 99 3.03 8.05 12.39
C LEU A 99 3.45 8.48 10.98
N TYR A 100 3.21 7.62 9.99
CA TYR A 100 3.42 7.89 8.58
C TYR A 100 2.09 8.06 7.87
N GLY A 101 1.98 9.04 6.98
CA GLY A 101 0.79 9.29 6.16
C GLY A 101 1.12 9.44 4.68
N TRP A 102 0.20 9.00 3.81
CA TRP A 102 0.32 9.12 2.35
C TRP A 102 -1.04 9.21 1.66
N GLY A 103 -1.02 9.36 0.34
CA GLY A 103 -2.21 9.56 -0.50
C GLY A 103 -2.51 11.04 -0.69
N LEU A 104 -3.80 11.39 -0.75
CA LEU A 104 -4.22 12.78 -0.94
C LEU A 104 -3.83 13.64 0.30
N PRO A 105 -3.23 14.84 0.18
CA PRO A 105 -2.86 15.66 1.35
C PRO A 105 -4.08 16.17 2.12
N TYR A 106 -4.02 16.31 3.45
CA TYR A 106 -5.17 16.69 4.31
C TYR A 106 -5.88 17.99 3.93
N HIS A 107 -5.15 18.98 3.40
CA HIS A 107 -5.71 20.26 2.96
C HIS A 107 -6.43 20.19 1.60
N LYS A 108 -6.37 19.03 0.92
CA LYS A 108 -7.08 18.78 -0.33
C LYS A 108 -8.26 17.84 -0.10
N ILE A 109 -9.37 18.19 -0.72
CA ILE A 109 -10.59 17.40 -0.76
C ILE A 109 -10.68 16.65 -2.09
N ARG A 110 -11.39 15.52 -2.10
CA ARG A 110 -11.51 14.67 -3.29
C ARG A 110 -11.93 15.45 -4.53
N SER A 111 -12.83 16.42 -4.42
CA SER A 111 -13.36 17.19 -5.56
C SER A 111 -12.31 18.02 -6.31
N THR A 112 -11.16 18.33 -5.70
CA THR A 112 -10.10 19.07 -6.40
C THR A 112 -9.23 18.17 -7.29
N TYR A 113 -9.39 16.83 -7.21
CA TYR A 113 -8.80 15.76 -8.05
C TYR A 113 -7.42 16.05 -8.69
N ASP A 114 -6.54 16.71 -7.97
CA ASP A 114 -5.19 17.02 -8.43
C ASP A 114 -4.25 15.89 -8.02
N VAL A 115 -4.16 14.88 -8.89
CA VAL A 115 -3.33 13.69 -8.67
C VAL A 115 -1.84 14.01 -8.53
N SER A 116 -1.37 15.19 -8.98
CA SER A 116 0.01 15.63 -8.81
C SER A 116 0.40 15.86 -7.35
N SER A 117 -0.60 16.00 -6.48
CA SER A 117 -0.39 16.21 -5.05
C SER A 117 -0.39 14.96 -4.20
N ILE A 118 -0.57 13.78 -4.81
CA ILE A 118 -0.52 12.52 -4.07
C ILE A 118 0.88 12.33 -3.50
N GLN A 119 0.93 12.12 -2.18
CA GLN A 119 2.17 11.97 -1.44
C GLN A 119 2.49 10.50 -1.21
N PHE A 120 3.77 10.18 -1.20
CA PHE A 120 4.31 8.94 -0.64
C PHE A 120 4.35 9.01 0.89
N PRO A 121 4.56 7.89 1.60
CA PRO A 121 4.63 7.89 3.05
C PRO A 121 5.67 8.87 3.58
N GLN A 122 5.23 9.72 4.49
CA GLN A 122 6.06 10.69 5.19
C GLN A 122 5.60 10.80 6.64
N ILE A 123 6.51 11.20 7.53
CA ILE A 123 6.19 11.43 8.94
C ILE A 123 5.15 12.55 9.04
N MET A 124 4.11 12.33 9.83
CA MET A 124 3.05 13.29 10.13
C MET A 124 3.38 14.21 11.31
#